data_AF-A0A1M7HBD2-F1
#
_entry.id   AF-A0A1M7HBD2-F1
#
_cell.length_a   1.000
_cell.length_b   1.000
_cell.length_c   1.000
_cell.angle_alpha   90.00
_cell.angle_beta   90.00
_cell.angle_gamma   90.00
#
_symmetry.space_group_name_H-M   'P 1'
#
loop_
_entity.id
_entity.type
_entity.pdbx_description
1 polymer ?
#
loop_
_entity_poly.entity_id
_entity_poly.type
_entity_poly.pdbx_seq_one_letter_code
_entity_poly.pdbx_strand_id
1 'polypeptide(L)'
;MRKILSAIAFAAAAGLLFSGCSPKSTGKEKREETTSQPFTEREVEAAEGTYIFDKANILDADTIKACNDYAGWLYKEKLINAAVITVNDLEGKLPYDYAAEEFNRLYEGKGSGLIVLINNDTNYDSIFRSGSCLSCISDKDEYNAVYWETKEVFKGDYRSAIMRLLQLGELCPLHVVDNAQVFDSVQLDKIEKSLSSCKEDVTLIASHNSSDTPNEQILQQYYDRKYKNDKGIMFLLDTISGKIITHSSENISSDIEKALKDADALSSKGDYYGAVSKILDALKK
;
A
#
# COMPACT_ATOMS: atom_id res chain seq x y z
N MET A 1 71.34 0.70 26.57
CA MET A 1 70.06 0.65 27.33
C MET A 1 69.45 -0.73 27.17
N ARG A 2 69.06 -1.32 28.31
CA ARG A 2 68.12 -2.44 28.60
C ARG A 2 67.52 -3.25 27.42
N LYS A 3 67.28 -4.56 27.47
CA LYS A 3 67.56 -5.70 28.39
C LYS A 3 66.99 -6.97 27.69
N ILE A 4 67.78 -8.04 27.65
CA ILE A 4 67.45 -9.45 28.01
C ILE A 4 66.48 -10.30 27.14
N LEU A 5 67.11 -11.27 26.44
CA LEU A 5 66.89 -12.75 26.36
C LEU A 5 65.52 -13.38 26.72
N SER A 6 65.03 -14.26 25.83
CA SER A 6 65.02 -15.76 25.91
C SER A 6 63.95 -16.32 24.95
N ALA A 7 64.26 -17.09 23.91
CA ALA A 7 64.67 -18.49 23.82
C ALA A 7 63.54 -19.54 24.03
N ILE A 8 63.38 -20.38 23.00
CA ILE A 8 63.02 -21.81 22.97
C ILE A 8 61.73 -22.18 22.23
N ALA A 9 61.95 -23.09 21.29
CA ALA A 9 61.04 -23.74 20.38
C ALA A 9 60.10 -24.74 21.05
N PHE A 10 58.93 -24.96 20.43
CA PHE A 10 58.30 -26.27 20.36
C PHE A 10 57.60 -26.41 19.01
N ALA A 11 58.13 -27.29 18.17
CA ALA A 11 57.40 -27.90 17.08
C ALA A 11 56.64 -29.11 17.64
N ALA A 12 55.35 -29.21 17.34
CA ALA A 12 54.62 -30.49 17.32
C ALA A 12 53.44 -30.36 16.37
N ALA A 13 53.52 -31.07 15.25
CA ALA A 13 52.43 -31.30 14.33
C ALA A 13 51.46 -32.34 14.92
N ALA A 14 50.15 -32.12 14.78
CA ALA A 14 49.16 -33.19 14.73
C ALA A 14 47.93 -32.65 14.00
N GLY A 15 47.59 -33.31 12.90
CA GLY A 15 46.58 -32.85 11.96
C GLY A 15 45.16 -32.89 12.50
N LEU A 16 44.31 -32.07 11.89
CA LEU A 16 42.87 -32.28 11.83
C LEU A 16 42.41 -31.98 10.41
N LEU A 17 42.08 -33.06 9.71
CA LEU A 17 41.22 -33.05 8.53
C LEU A 17 39.86 -32.48 8.94
N PHE A 18 39.52 -31.28 8.50
CA PHE A 18 38.12 -30.85 8.43
C PHE A 18 37.64 -31.02 6.99
N SER A 19 37.20 -32.24 6.69
CA SER A 19 36.14 -32.46 5.72
C SER A 19 34.83 -32.30 6.49
N GLY A 20 34.00 -31.32 6.12
CA GLY A 20 32.73 -31.14 6.83
C GLY A 20 32.01 -29.84 6.51
N CYS A 21 31.02 -29.97 5.63
CA CYS A 21 29.82 -29.15 5.51
C CYS A 21 29.95 -27.73 4.92
N SER A 22 29.63 -27.66 3.62
CA SER A 22 28.98 -26.51 3.02
C SER A 22 27.86 -25.97 3.93
N PRO A 23 27.77 -24.66 4.17
CA PRO A 23 26.55 -24.09 4.70
C PRO A 23 25.49 -24.26 3.61
N LYS A 24 24.46 -25.04 3.91
CA LYS A 24 23.18 -24.97 3.20
C LYS A 24 22.76 -23.50 3.24
N SER A 25 22.83 -22.85 2.08
CA SER A 25 22.16 -21.59 1.82
C SER A 25 20.68 -21.83 2.11
N THR A 26 20.22 -21.35 3.25
CA THR A 26 18.82 -21.09 3.48
C THR A 26 18.44 -20.03 2.47
N GLY A 27 17.72 -20.46 1.42
CA GLY A 27 17.09 -19.56 0.48
C GLY A 27 16.15 -18.63 1.23
N LYS A 28 16.63 -17.45 1.58
CA LYS A 28 15.77 -16.29 1.73
C LYS A 28 15.35 -15.95 0.30
N GLU A 29 14.08 -16.14 -0.03
CA GLU A 29 13.49 -15.43 -1.16
C GLU A 29 13.87 -13.96 -1.00
N LYS A 30 14.72 -13.49 -1.90
CA LYS A 30 14.98 -12.06 -2.05
C LYS A 30 13.65 -11.50 -2.53
N ARG A 31 12.94 -10.79 -1.67
CA ARG A 31 11.82 -9.94 -2.08
C ARG A 31 12.44 -8.90 -3.00
N GLU A 32 12.39 -9.12 -4.31
CA GLU A 32 12.72 -8.06 -5.26
C GLU A 32 11.80 -6.90 -4.92
N GLU A 33 12.39 -5.73 -4.66
CA GLU A 33 11.61 -4.53 -4.37
C GLU A 33 10.74 -4.27 -5.60
N THR A 34 9.42 -4.12 -5.41
CA THR A 34 8.42 -4.01 -6.49
C THR A 34 8.77 -2.90 -7.51
N THR A 35 9.60 -1.93 -7.10
CA THR A 35 10.05 -0.79 -7.90
C THR A 35 11.49 -0.88 -8.36
N SER A 36 12.13 -2.06 -8.29
CA SER A 36 13.50 -2.31 -8.77
C SER A 36 13.55 -2.70 -10.26
N GLN A 37 14.75 -3.01 -10.77
CA GLN A 37 14.96 -3.46 -12.16
C GLN A 37 15.20 -4.97 -12.21
N PRO A 38 14.69 -5.68 -13.24
CA PRO A 38 13.99 -5.17 -14.42
C PRO A 38 12.55 -4.72 -14.13
N PHE A 39 12.10 -3.67 -14.83
CA PHE A 39 10.68 -3.29 -14.82
C PHE A 39 9.81 -4.43 -15.37
N THR A 40 8.71 -4.75 -14.68
CA THR A 40 7.71 -5.69 -15.17
C THR A 40 6.33 -5.08 -15.00
N GLU A 41 5.56 -5.03 -16.08
CA GLU A 41 4.19 -4.55 -16.08
C GLU A 41 3.22 -5.67 -15.65
N ARG A 42 2.21 -5.31 -14.86
CA ARG A 42 1.12 -6.20 -14.47
C ARG A 42 0.03 -6.16 -15.53
N GLU A 43 -0.45 -7.32 -15.95
CA GLU A 43 -1.69 -7.40 -16.74
C GLU A 43 -2.90 -7.10 -15.84
N VAL A 44 -3.71 -6.12 -16.26
CA VAL A 44 -4.90 -5.66 -15.54
C VAL A 44 -6.08 -5.48 -16.48
N GLU A 45 -7.29 -5.50 -15.93
CA GLU A 45 -8.52 -5.22 -16.67
C GLU A 45 -8.58 -3.76 -17.11
N ALA A 46 -9.35 -3.48 -18.16
CA ALA A 46 -9.58 -2.10 -18.60
C ALA A 46 -10.36 -1.30 -17.54
N ALA A 47 -9.90 -0.09 -17.25
CA ALA A 47 -10.53 0.78 -16.27
C ALA A 47 -11.85 1.38 -16.79
N GLU A 48 -12.85 1.47 -15.92
CA GLU A 48 -14.10 2.19 -16.21
C GLU A 48 -13.97 3.71 -16.02
N GLY A 49 -13.01 4.16 -15.20
CA GLY A 49 -12.80 5.56 -14.81
C GLY A 49 -11.61 6.24 -15.50
N THR A 50 -11.44 7.54 -15.23
CA THR A 50 -10.29 8.34 -15.67
C THR A 50 -9.40 8.69 -14.48
N TYR A 51 -8.16 8.24 -14.54
CA TYR A 51 -7.15 8.38 -13.50
C TYR A 51 -5.88 9.05 -14.00
N ILE A 52 -5.75 9.27 -15.31
CA ILE A 52 -4.64 9.98 -15.94
C ILE A 52 -5.14 11.33 -16.45
N PHE A 53 -4.52 12.41 -15.96
CA PHE A 53 -4.83 13.78 -16.31
C PHE A 53 -3.59 14.41 -16.97
N ASP A 54 -3.42 14.16 -18.27
CA ASP A 54 -2.27 14.63 -19.05
C ASP A 54 -2.41 16.11 -19.45
N LYS A 55 -2.32 17.04 -18.49
CA LYS A 55 -2.46 18.49 -18.77
C LYS A 55 -1.22 19.06 -19.48
N ALA A 56 -0.08 18.39 -19.41
CA ALA A 56 1.12 18.77 -20.13
C ALA A 56 1.12 18.31 -21.60
N ASN A 57 0.24 17.37 -21.97
CA ASN A 57 0.16 16.78 -23.30
C ASN A 57 1.49 16.13 -23.73
N ILE A 58 2.05 15.31 -22.83
CA ILE A 58 3.34 14.62 -23.02
C ILE A 58 3.18 13.11 -23.19
N LEU A 59 1.97 12.56 -22.99
CA LEU A 59 1.72 11.12 -23.05
C LEU A 59 1.02 10.76 -24.35
N ASP A 60 1.43 9.64 -24.95
CA ASP A 60 0.68 9.03 -26.05
C ASP A 60 -0.55 8.25 -25.55
N ALA A 61 -1.46 7.91 -26.47
CA ALA A 61 -2.72 7.26 -26.14
C ALA A 61 -2.54 5.86 -25.51
N ASP A 62 -1.52 5.12 -25.94
CA ASP A 62 -1.25 3.78 -25.42
C ASP A 62 -0.72 3.84 -23.98
N THR A 63 0.15 4.82 -23.70
CA THR A 63 0.65 5.13 -22.36
C THR A 63 -0.47 5.57 -21.43
N ILE A 64 -1.31 6.51 -21.88
CA ILE A 64 -2.49 6.95 -21.12
C ILE A 64 -3.37 5.75 -20.79
N LYS A 65 -3.70 4.91 -21.78
CA LYS A 65 -4.55 3.75 -21.55
C LYS A 65 -3.94 2.78 -20.53
N ALA A 66 -2.68 2.39 -20.72
CA ALA A 66 -2.05 1.39 -19.86
C ALA A 66 -1.89 1.87 -18.42
N CYS A 67 -1.48 3.12 -18.22
CA CYS A 67 -1.39 3.72 -16.88
C CYS A 67 -2.79 3.93 -16.25
N ASN A 68 -3.80 4.27 -17.05
CA ASN A 68 -5.18 4.43 -16.57
C ASN A 68 -5.77 3.10 -16.09
N ASP A 69 -5.55 2.03 -16.85
CA ASP A 69 -5.98 0.68 -16.48
C ASP A 69 -5.32 0.25 -15.16
N TYR A 70 -4.02 0.49 -15.02
CA TYR A 70 -3.29 0.16 -13.80
C TYR A 70 -3.72 0.99 -12.57
N ALA A 71 -3.92 2.30 -12.74
CA ALA A 71 -4.48 3.14 -11.68
C ALA A 71 -5.92 2.72 -11.31
N GLY A 72 -6.71 2.31 -12.29
CA GLY A 72 -8.04 1.73 -12.07
C GLY A 72 -8.02 0.40 -11.32
N TRP A 73 -7.00 -0.44 -11.54
CA TRP A 73 -6.77 -1.64 -10.75
C TRP A 73 -6.42 -1.32 -9.29
N LEU A 74 -5.53 -0.35 -9.03
CA LEU A 74 -5.28 0.14 -7.67
C LEU A 74 -6.54 0.70 -7.04
N TYR A 75 -7.34 1.40 -7.83
CA TYR A 75 -8.64 1.90 -7.40
C TYR A 75 -9.52 0.75 -6.95
N LYS A 76 -9.81 -0.22 -7.81
CA LYS A 76 -10.70 -1.35 -7.49
C LYS A 76 -10.16 -2.27 -6.39
N GLU A 77 -8.96 -2.83 -6.59
CA GLU A 77 -8.46 -3.96 -5.81
C GLU A 77 -7.85 -3.53 -4.49
N LYS A 78 -7.08 -2.43 -4.50
CA LYS A 78 -6.37 -1.90 -3.31
C LYS A 78 -7.16 -0.82 -2.58
N LEU A 79 -8.29 -0.37 -3.13
CA LEU A 79 -9.07 0.75 -2.61
C LEU A 79 -8.24 2.03 -2.42
N ILE A 80 -7.21 2.21 -3.27
CA ILE A 80 -6.36 3.41 -3.29
C ILE A 80 -6.91 4.41 -4.29
N ASN A 81 -7.11 5.64 -3.88
CA ASN A 81 -7.43 6.76 -4.75
C ASN A 81 -6.15 7.20 -5.49
N ALA A 82 -5.85 6.49 -6.58
CA ALA A 82 -4.66 6.71 -7.40
C ALA A 82 -4.96 7.67 -8.55
N ALA A 83 -4.06 8.59 -8.86
CA ALA A 83 -4.11 9.36 -10.10
C ALA A 83 -2.72 9.78 -10.55
N VAL A 84 -2.59 10.05 -11.85
CA VAL A 84 -1.40 10.63 -12.46
C VAL A 84 -1.77 11.96 -13.07
N ILE A 85 -1.02 13.01 -12.75
CA ILE A 85 -1.21 14.35 -13.27
C ILE A 85 0.10 14.79 -13.91
N THR A 86 0.04 15.20 -15.17
CA THR A 86 1.16 15.86 -15.84
C THR A 86 0.86 17.36 -15.96
N VAL A 87 1.83 18.23 -15.70
CA VAL A 87 1.64 19.70 -15.80
C VAL A 87 2.87 20.43 -16.33
N ASN A 88 2.62 21.58 -16.94
CA ASN A 88 3.67 22.50 -17.38
C ASN A 88 3.99 23.61 -16.37
N ASP A 89 3.07 23.90 -15.45
CA ASP A 89 3.16 25.01 -14.49
C ASP A 89 2.47 24.58 -13.18
N LEU A 90 3.15 24.78 -12.03
CA LEU A 90 2.61 24.48 -10.70
C LEU A 90 1.92 25.69 -10.05
N GLU A 91 1.79 26.80 -10.77
CA GLU A 91 1.17 28.05 -10.31
C GLU A 91 1.87 28.62 -9.07
N GLY A 92 3.19 28.45 -9.01
CA GLY A 92 4.02 28.90 -7.88
C GLY A 92 3.92 28.02 -6.63
N LYS A 93 3.27 26.85 -6.69
CA LYS A 93 3.19 25.90 -5.58
C LYS A 93 4.38 24.94 -5.57
N LEU A 94 4.66 24.36 -4.41
CA LEU A 94 5.58 23.24 -4.32
C LEU A 94 4.94 21.99 -4.97
N PRO A 95 5.71 21.11 -5.63
CA PRO A 95 5.19 19.91 -6.28
C PRO A 95 4.30 19.04 -5.37
N TYR A 96 4.73 18.79 -4.14
CA TYR A 96 3.96 17.99 -3.18
C TYR A 96 2.62 18.66 -2.80
N ASP A 97 2.63 19.98 -2.58
CA ASP A 97 1.41 20.74 -2.24
C ASP A 97 0.43 20.76 -3.41
N TYR A 98 0.93 20.89 -4.64
CA TYR A 98 0.11 20.79 -5.85
C TYR A 98 -0.54 19.40 -5.97
N ALA A 99 0.23 18.33 -5.77
CA ALA A 99 -0.29 16.97 -5.78
C ALA A 99 -1.34 16.72 -4.68
N ALA A 100 -1.14 17.30 -3.49
CA ALA A 100 -2.11 17.27 -2.40
C ALA A 100 -3.40 18.03 -2.73
N GLU A 101 -3.32 19.18 -3.38
CA GLU A 101 -4.49 19.93 -3.87
C GLU A 101 -5.27 19.13 -4.92
N GLU A 102 -4.57 18.48 -5.85
CA GLU A 102 -5.20 17.61 -6.85
C GLU A 102 -5.87 16.40 -6.20
N PHE A 103 -5.28 15.79 -5.16
CA PHE A 103 -5.94 14.76 -4.36
C PHE A 103 -7.25 15.28 -3.75
N ASN A 104 -7.21 16.46 -3.13
CA ASN A 104 -8.39 17.08 -2.54
C ASN A 104 -9.47 17.41 -3.57
N ARG A 105 -9.07 17.86 -4.76
CA ARG A 105 -9.99 18.20 -5.86
C ARG A 105 -10.65 16.96 -6.46
N LEU A 106 -9.89 15.88 -6.65
CA LEU A 106 -10.36 14.66 -7.30
C LEU A 106 -11.14 13.75 -6.36
N TYR A 107 -10.71 13.67 -5.10
CA TYR A 107 -11.17 12.67 -4.14
C TYR A 107 -11.67 13.29 -2.83
N GLU A 108 -11.88 14.60 -2.79
CA GLU A 108 -12.36 15.35 -1.61
C GLU A 108 -11.49 15.16 -0.37
N GLY A 109 -10.22 14.79 -0.55
CA GLY A 109 -9.28 14.52 0.54
C GLY A 109 -9.58 13.23 1.31
N LYS A 110 -10.41 12.34 0.75
CA LYS A 110 -10.90 11.13 1.43
C LYS A 110 -10.13 9.89 1.00
N GLY A 111 -9.97 8.96 1.94
CA GLY A 111 -9.37 7.64 1.70
C GLY A 111 -7.85 7.66 1.59
N SER A 112 -7.29 6.52 1.20
CA SER A 112 -5.85 6.35 0.95
C SER A 112 -5.52 6.87 -0.44
N GLY A 113 -4.63 7.85 -0.53
CA GLY A 113 -4.27 8.52 -1.77
C GLY A 113 -2.86 8.17 -2.25
N LEU A 114 -2.72 8.01 -3.56
CA LEU A 114 -1.43 7.91 -4.26
C LEU A 114 -1.48 8.79 -5.51
N ILE A 115 -1.00 10.03 -5.41
CA ILE A 115 -0.98 10.95 -6.54
C ILE A 115 0.43 11.05 -7.09
N VAL A 116 0.58 10.68 -8.35
CA VAL A 116 1.82 10.84 -9.11
C VAL A 116 1.74 12.16 -9.88
N LEU A 117 2.70 13.05 -9.62
CA LEU A 117 2.83 14.33 -10.32
C LEU A 117 4.10 14.33 -11.16
N ILE A 118 3.94 14.45 -12.46
CA ILE A 118 5.03 14.73 -13.41
C ILE A 118 4.94 16.21 -13.81
N ASN A 119 5.99 16.99 -13.62
CA ASN A 119 5.95 18.43 -13.88
C ASN A 119 7.18 18.98 -14.60
N ASN A 120 6.92 19.78 -15.64
CA ASN A 120 7.97 20.45 -16.41
C ASN A 120 8.44 21.79 -15.78
N ASP A 121 7.72 22.29 -14.77
CA ASP A 121 8.01 23.58 -14.13
C ASP A 121 9.31 23.51 -13.30
N THR A 122 9.36 22.59 -12.34
CA THR A 122 10.55 22.39 -11.50
C THR A 122 11.43 21.24 -11.98
N ASN A 123 10.90 20.36 -12.85
CA ASN A 123 11.50 19.08 -13.22
C ASN A 123 11.78 18.18 -12.00
N TYR A 124 11.04 18.40 -10.91
CA TYR A 124 11.07 17.58 -9.71
C TYR A 124 9.71 16.93 -9.52
N ASP A 125 9.59 15.72 -10.03
CA ASP A 125 8.37 14.92 -9.93
C ASP A 125 8.12 14.52 -8.47
N SER A 126 6.84 14.35 -8.12
CA SER A 126 6.43 14.19 -6.72
C SER A 126 5.35 13.13 -6.58
N ILE A 127 5.34 12.49 -5.41
CA ILE A 127 4.33 11.52 -5.04
C ILE A 127 3.67 12.00 -3.75
N PHE A 128 2.39 12.34 -3.83
CA PHE A 128 1.59 12.58 -2.63
C PHE A 128 0.98 11.27 -2.12
N ARG A 129 1.07 11.06 -0.81
CA ARG A 129 0.62 9.85 -0.13
C ARG A 129 -0.27 10.20 1.06
N SER A 130 -1.36 9.47 1.25
CA SER A 130 -2.22 9.54 2.44
C SER A 130 -2.75 8.16 2.86
N GLY A 131 -3.21 8.03 4.10
CA GLY A 131 -3.78 6.78 4.62
C GLY A 131 -2.80 5.61 4.54
N SER A 132 -3.25 4.47 4.00
CA SER A 132 -2.43 3.27 3.79
C SER A 132 -1.16 3.57 3.00
N CYS A 133 -1.23 4.42 1.97
CA CYS A 133 -0.06 4.75 1.15
C CYS A 133 1.02 5.48 1.94
N LEU A 134 0.61 6.36 2.86
CA LEU A 134 1.56 7.06 3.73
C LEU A 134 2.21 6.11 4.74
N SER A 135 1.44 5.18 5.32
CA SER A 135 1.96 4.23 6.32
C SER A 135 2.78 3.08 5.73
N CYS A 136 2.45 2.61 4.52
CA CYS A 136 3.01 1.36 3.97
C CYS A 136 4.13 1.60 2.95
N ILE A 137 4.18 2.76 2.30
CA ILE A 137 5.25 3.10 1.38
C ILE A 137 6.35 3.78 2.19
N SER A 138 7.51 3.15 2.32
CA SER A 138 8.62 3.78 3.02
C SER A 138 9.31 4.82 2.15
N ASP A 139 9.95 5.82 2.76
CA ASP A 139 10.74 6.80 2.02
C ASP A 139 11.81 6.12 1.15
N LYS A 140 12.38 5.01 1.62
CA LYS A 140 13.35 4.23 0.83
C LYS A 140 12.73 3.68 -0.45
N ASP A 141 11.52 3.13 -0.38
CA ASP A 141 10.83 2.57 -1.55
C ASP A 141 10.46 3.68 -2.54
N GLU A 142 9.99 4.83 -2.03
CA GLU A 142 9.73 6.04 -2.81
C GLU A 142 11.00 6.53 -3.51
N TYR A 143 12.10 6.73 -2.78
CA TYR A 143 13.36 7.18 -3.37
C TYR A 143 13.90 6.22 -4.44
N ASN A 144 13.76 4.91 -4.22
CA ASN A 144 14.17 3.93 -5.22
C ASN A 144 13.28 4.01 -6.48
N ALA A 145 11.96 4.16 -6.32
CA ALA A 145 11.04 4.31 -7.43
C ALA A 145 11.34 5.58 -8.25
N VAL A 146 11.46 6.73 -7.58
CA VAL A 146 11.79 8.04 -8.20
C VAL A 146 13.15 7.98 -8.91
N TYR A 147 14.16 7.36 -8.31
CA TYR A 147 15.47 7.24 -8.95
C TYR A 147 15.44 6.55 -10.33
N TRP A 148 14.63 5.50 -10.46
CA TRP A 148 14.50 4.78 -11.72
C TRP A 148 13.54 5.47 -12.69
N GLU A 149 12.46 6.04 -12.17
CA GLU A 149 11.52 6.86 -12.92
C GLU A 149 12.24 8.02 -13.62
N THR A 150 13.12 8.74 -12.92
CA THR A 150 13.87 9.87 -13.49
C THR A 150 14.73 9.41 -14.69
N LYS A 151 15.27 8.19 -14.65
CA LYS A 151 16.03 7.62 -15.77
C LYS A 151 15.15 7.23 -16.95
N GLU A 152 13.92 6.84 -16.68
CA GLU A 152 12.92 6.45 -17.69
C GLU A 152 12.36 7.69 -18.38
N VAL A 153 11.97 8.72 -17.62
CA VAL A 153 11.58 10.04 -18.15
C VAL A 153 12.68 10.67 -18.99
N PHE A 154 13.95 10.61 -18.54
CA PHE A 154 15.06 11.14 -19.34
C PHE A 154 15.22 10.45 -20.71
N LYS A 155 14.76 9.20 -20.84
CA LYS A 155 14.75 8.46 -22.11
C LYS A 155 13.46 8.65 -22.92
N GLY A 156 12.49 9.39 -22.39
CA GLY A 156 11.15 9.52 -22.96
C GLY A 156 10.24 8.31 -22.71
N ASP A 157 10.63 7.38 -21.82
CA ASP A 157 9.82 6.21 -21.47
C ASP A 157 8.86 6.54 -20.31
N TYR A 158 7.86 7.37 -20.61
CA TYR A 158 6.88 7.82 -19.62
C TYR A 158 6.00 6.67 -19.09
N ARG A 159 5.76 5.63 -19.90
CA ARG A 159 4.96 4.47 -19.46
C ARG A 159 5.64 3.75 -18.31
N SER A 160 6.90 3.35 -18.48
CA SER A 160 7.64 2.65 -17.41
C SER A 160 7.81 3.53 -16.18
N ALA A 161 8.13 4.82 -16.40
CA ALA A 161 8.27 5.83 -15.35
C ALA A 161 7.01 5.92 -14.47
N ILE A 162 5.86 6.19 -15.08
CA ILE A 162 4.57 6.33 -14.36
C ILE A 162 4.19 5.03 -13.67
N MET A 163 4.29 3.89 -14.36
CA MET A 163 3.90 2.60 -13.79
C MET A 163 4.74 2.23 -12.59
N ARG A 164 6.04 2.53 -12.59
CA ARG A 164 6.91 2.31 -11.46
C ARG A 164 6.47 3.08 -10.22
N LEU A 165 6.02 4.32 -10.39
CA LEU A 165 5.52 5.11 -9.27
C LEU A 165 4.17 4.57 -8.79
N LEU A 166 3.27 4.21 -9.71
CA LEU A 166 1.99 3.58 -9.35
C LEU A 166 2.18 2.24 -8.63
N GLN A 167 3.21 1.46 -8.98
CA GLN A 167 3.55 0.18 -8.34
C GLN A 167 3.88 0.29 -6.84
N LEU A 168 4.20 1.47 -6.34
CA LEU A 168 4.29 1.70 -4.90
C LEU A 168 2.98 1.37 -4.18
N GLY A 169 1.83 1.54 -4.84
CA GLY A 169 0.52 1.14 -4.32
C GLY A 169 0.41 -0.36 -4.03
N GLU A 170 1.21 -1.21 -4.67
CA GLU A 170 1.22 -2.66 -4.38
C GLU A 170 1.81 -3.00 -3.01
N LEU A 171 2.60 -2.09 -2.43
CA LEU A 171 3.15 -2.24 -1.07
C LEU A 171 2.06 -2.13 0.00
N CYS A 172 0.91 -1.53 -0.34
CA CYS A 172 -0.23 -1.47 0.55
C CYS A 172 -0.90 -2.85 0.67
N PRO A 173 -1.44 -3.22 1.84
CA PRO A 173 -2.18 -4.48 2.02
C PRO A 173 -3.40 -4.59 1.09
N LEU A 174 -3.87 -5.81 0.84
CA LEU A 174 -5.01 -6.06 -0.07
C LEU A 174 -6.35 -6.12 0.69
N HIS A 175 -6.32 -6.55 1.95
CA HIS A 175 -7.51 -6.83 2.75
C HIS A 175 -7.69 -5.81 3.89
N VAL A 176 -6.65 -5.07 4.28
CA VAL A 176 -6.77 -3.97 5.25
C VAL A 176 -6.44 -2.61 4.61
N VAL A 177 -7.38 -1.67 4.74
CA VAL A 177 -7.26 -0.30 4.23
C VAL A 177 -7.34 0.66 5.42
N ASP A 178 -6.19 1.14 5.87
CA ASP A 178 -6.06 1.99 7.05
C ASP A 178 -5.96 3.48 6.66
N ASN A 179 -7.09 4.02 6.19
CA ASN A 179 -7.22 5.44 5.87
C ASN A 179 -6.98 6.32 7.10
N ALA A 180 -7.25 5.81 8.29
CA ALA A 180 -7.11 6.52 9.56
C ALA A 180 -5.70 6.43 10.18
N GLN A 181 -4.83 5.55 9.65
CA GLN A 181 -3.49 5.29 10.16
C GLN A 181 -3.47 4.92 11.65
N VAL A 182 -4.43 4.09 12.07
CA VAL A 182 -4.58 3.65 13.47
C VAL A 182 -3.81 2.37 13.79
N PHE A 183 -3.30 1.68 12.77
CA PHE A 183 -2.54 0.44 12.94
C PHE A 183 -1.05 0.65 12.65
N ASP A 184 -0.21 0.10 13.52
CA ASP A 184 1.22 -0.01 13.24
C ASP A 184 1.51 -1.14 12.23
N SER A 185 2.75 -1.19 11.71
CA SER A 185 3.13 -2.19 10.70
C SER A 185 2.97 -3.64 11.17
N VAL A 186 3.22 -3.93 12.46
CA VAL A 186 3.08 -5.29 13.02
C VAL A 186 1.61 -5.67 13.14
N GLN A 187 0.75 -4.72 13.48
CA GLN A 187 -0.70 -4.89 13.54
C GLN A 187 -1.27 -5.11 12.14
N LEU A 188 -0.90 -4.27 11.16
CA LEU A 188 -1.31 -4.41 9.75
C LEU A 188 -0.94 -5.80 9.21
N ASP A 189 0.30 -6.25 9.40
CA ASP A 189 0.75 -7.57 8.94
C ASP A 189 -0.07 -8.72 9.53
N LYS A 190 -0.44 -8.62 10.83
CA LYS A 190 -1.26 -9.63 11.51
C LYS A 190 -2.71 -9.63 11.02
N ILE A 191 -3.28 -8.45 10.81
CA ILE A 191 -4.64 -8.29 10.30
C ILE A 191 -4.70 -8.83 8.88
N GLU A 192 -3.82 -8.36 7.98
CA GLU A 192 -3.75 -8.79 6.59
C GLU A 192 -3.61 -10.31 6.49
N LYS A 193 -2.68 -10.91 7.25
CA LYS A 193 -2.49 -12.36 7.27
C LYS A 193 -3.72 -13.12 7.75
N SER A 194 -4.46 -12.56 8.71
CA SER A 194 -5.67 -13.20 9.23
C SER A 194 -6.80 -13.13 8.21
N LEU A 195 -7.01 -11.96 7.60
CA LEU A 195 -8.03 -11.76 6.57
C LEU A 195 -7.75 -12.60 5.32
N SER A 196 -6.50 -12.65 4.85
CA SER A 196 -6.09 -13.45 3.68
C SER A 196 -6.22 -14.96 3.90
N SER A 197 -6.41 -15.41 5.15
CA SER A 197 -6.61 -16.82 5.51
C SER A 197 -8.08 -17.20 5.68
N CYS A 198 -8.99 -16.22 5.60
CA CYS A 198 -10.42 -16.47 5.63
C CYS A 198 -10.85 -17.22 4.38
N LYS A 199 -11.93 -17.99 4.49
CA LYS A 199 -12.50 -18.72 3.36
C LYS A 199 -13.21 -17.76 2.40
N GLU A 200 -13.94 -16.82 2.96
CA GLU A 200 -14.55 -15.69 2.27
C GLU A 200 -13.50 -14.60 2.03
N ASP A 201 -13.67 -13.83 0.94
CA ASP A 201 -12.88 -12.60 0.74
C ASP A 201 -13.40 -11.54 1.71
N VAL A 202 -12.52 -11.07 2.59
CA VAL A 202 -12.86 -10.12 3.65
C VAL A 202 -11.96 -8.90 3.56
N THR A 203 -12.59 -7.72 3.49
CA THR A 203 -11.88 -6.43 3.55
C THR A 203 -12.27 -5.64 4.80
N LEU A 204 -11.27 -5.11 5.49
CA LEU A 204 -11.43 -4.18 6.61
C LEU A 204 -10.98 -2.78 6.18
N ILE A 205 -11.83 -1.79 6.41
CA ILE A 205 -11.52 -0.38 6.24
C ILE A 205 -11.52 0.28 7.61
N ALA A 206 -10.43 0.96 7.97
CA ALA A 206 -10.38 1.87 9.12
C ALA A 206 -10.31 3.30 8.60
N SER A 207 -11.27 4.15 8.96
CA SER A 207 -11.38 5.49 8.41
C SER A 207 -11.90 6.51 9.44
N HIS A 208 -11.58 7.78 9.22
CA HIS A 208 -12.16 8.91 9.93
C HIS A 208 -13.32 9.46 9.11
N ASN A 209 -14.58 9.19 9.47
CA ASN A 209 -15.70 9.82 8.78
C ASN A 209 -16.17 11.08 9.50
N SER A 210 -15.68 12.24 9.04
CA SER A 210 -16.12 13.56 9.52
C SER A 210 -17.14 14.24 8.60
N SER A 211 -17.68 13.51 7.62
CA SER A 211 -18.62 14.05 6.63
C SER A 211 -20.07 13.84 7.02
N ASP A 212 -20.98 14.51 6.32
CA ASP A 212 -22.43 14.29 6.45
C ASP A 212 -22.91 12.97 5.82
N THR A 213 -22.03 12.23 5.13
CA THR A 213 -22.38 10.94 4.51
C THR A 213 -22.39 9.84 5.57
N PRO A 214 -23.49 9.10 5.75
CA PRO A 214 -23.55 8.01 6.72
C PRO A 214 -22.53 6.90 6.42
N ASN A 215 -22.04 6.25 7.48
CA ASN A 215 -21.07 5.16 7.37
C ASN A 215 -21.58 4.01 6.48
N GLU A 216 -22.87 3.71 6.50
CA GLU A 216 -23.48 2.67 5.68
C GLU A 216 -23.37 2.97 4.18
N GLN A 217 -23.53 4.24 3.80
CA GLN A 217 -23.38 4.66 2.40
C GLN A 217 -21.91 4.64 1.97
N ILE A 218 -21.00 5.08 2.83
CA ILE A 218 -19.56 5.00 2.56
C ILE A 218 -19.12 3.54 2.39
N LEU A 219 -19.54 2.66 3.30
CA LEU A 219 -19.23 1.24 3.23
C LEU A 219 -19.79 0.61 1.96
N GLN A 220 -21.02 0.95 1.56
CA GLN A 220 -21.60 0.50 0.29
C GLN A 220 -20.75 0.95 -0.91
N GLN A 221 -20.31 2.20 -0.96
CA GLN A 221 -19.48 2.71 -2.05
C GLN A 221 -18.16 1.94 -2.18
N TYR A 222 -17.49 1.64 -1.06
CA TYR A 222 -16.29 0.81 -1.09
C TYR A 222 -16.60 -0.64 -1.48
N TYR A 223 -17.73 -1.19 -1.02
CA TYR A 223 -18.17 -2.53 -1.38
C TYR A 223 -18.42 -2.65 -2.88
N ASP A 224 -19.21 -1.75 -3.45
CA ASP A 224 -19.53 -1.72 -4.87
C ASP A 224 -18.27 -1.50 -5.72
N ARG A 225 -17.31 -0.75 -5.20
CA ARG A 225 -16.00 -0.54 -5.85
C ARG A 225 -15.17 -1.81 -5.89
N LYS A 226 -15.03 -2.55 -4.79
CA LYS A 226 -14.17 -3.75 -4.73
C LYS A 226 -14.87 -4.99 -5.28
N TYR A 227 -16.11 -5.22 -4.86
CA TYR A 227 -16.86 -6.45 -5.05
C TYR A 227 -17.98 -6.33 -6.10
N LYS A 228 -17.93 -5.34 -7.01
CA LYS A 228 -18.99 -5.08 -8.01
C LYS A 228 -19.60 -6.33 -8.66
N ASN A 229 -18.74 -7.29 -9.02
CA ASN A 229 -19.13 -8.56 -9.65
C ASN A 229 -18.74 -9.78 -8.80
N ASP A 230 -18.23 -9.55 -7.59
CA ASP A 230 -17.63 -10.54 -6.73
C ASP A 230 -18.40 -10.64 -5.41
N LYS A 231 -18.08 -11.67 -4.63
CA LYS A 231 -18.66 -11.85 -3.29
C LYS A 231 -17.59 -11.60 -2.26
N GLY A 232 -17.96 -10.88 -1.21
CA GLY A 232 -17.09 -10.63 -0.08
C GLY A 232 -17.84 -10.05 1.09
N ILE A 233 -17.12 -9.91 2.20
CA ILE A 233 -17.58 -9.26 3.43
C ILE A 233 -16.70 -8.03 3.63
N MET A 234 -17.30 -6.87 3.82
CA MET A 234 -16.57 -5.64 4.11
C MET A 234 -16.95 -5.09 5.48
N PHE A 235 -15.95 -4.70 6.25
CA PHE A 235 -16.10 -4.03 7.53
C PHE A 235 -15.60 -2.59 7.43
N LEU A 236 -16.33 -1.65 8.02
CA LEU A 236 -15.86 -0.28 8.21
C LEU A 236 -15.80 0.02 9.71
N LEU A 237 -14.59 0.21 10.21
CA LEU A 237 -14.29 0.83 11.49
C LEU A 237 -14.21 2.35 11.29
N ASP A 238 -15.18 3.07 11.83
CA ASP A 238 -15.11 4.52 11.92
C ASP A 238 -14.51 4.93 13.26
N THR A 239 -13.33 5.53 13.19
CA THR A 239 -12.53 5.90 14.37
C THR A 239 -13.06 7.15 15.06
N ILE A 240 -13.98 7.91 14.43
CA ILE A 240 -14.65 9.05 15.08
C ILE A 240 -15.79 8.57 15.97
N SER A 241 -16.72 7.77 15.41
CA SER A 241 -17.82 7.23 16.21
C SER A 241 -17.41 6.04 17.09
N GLY A 242 -16.27 5.41 16.80
CA GLY A 242 -15.81 4.20 17.47
C GLY A 242 -16.68 2.98 17.16
N LYS A 243 -17.41 2.98 16.04
CA LYS A 243 -18.30 1.88 15.64
C LYS A 243 -17.72 1.09 14.48
N ILE A 244 -18.07 -0.19 14.45
CA ILE A 244 -17.79 -1.08 13.33
C ILE A 244 -19.10 -1.54 12.70
N ILE A 245 -19.25 -1.25 11.42
CA ILE A 245 -20.38 -1.76 10.61
C ILE A 245 -19.88 -2.75 9.58
N THR A 246 -20.79 -3.56 9.05
CA THR A 246 -20.48 -4.61 8.08
C THR A 246 -21.47 -4.59 6.93
N HIS A 247 -21.00 -5.01 5.76
CA HIS A 247 -21.80 -5.21 4.57
C HIS A 247 -21.35 -6.49 3.86
N SER A 248 -22.33 -7.25 3.38
CA SER A 248 -22.12 -8.47 2.59
C SER A 248 -23.37 -8.68 1.72
N SER A 249 -23.17 -9.18 0.51
CA SER A 249 -24.26 -9.67 -0.35
C SER A 249 -24.84 -11.01 0.14
N GLU A 250 -24.15 -11.70 1.05
CA GLU A 250 -24.56 -12.95 1.66
C GLU A 250 -24.84 -12.79 3.16
N ASN A 251 -25.64 -13.71 3.72
CA ASN A 251 -25.95 -13.69 5.15
C ASN A 251 -24.68 -13.84 5.99
N ILE A 252 -24.49 -12.91 6.92
CA ILE A 252 -23.40 -12.92 7.88
C ILE A 252 -23.76 -13.86 9.03
N SER A 253 -22.79 -14.59 9.57
CA SER A 253 -23.03 -15.53 10.68
C SER A 253 -23.38 -14.79 11.98
N SER A 254 -24.20 -15.42 12.83
CA SER A 254 -24.56 -14.86 14.15
C SER A 254 -23.35 -14.65 15.06
N ASP A 255 -22.27 -15.39 14.83
CA ASP A 255 -21.01 -15.24 15.56
C ASP A 255 -20.32 -13.92 15.23
N ILE A 256 -20.35 -13.50 13.96
CA ILE A 256 -19.84 -12.20 13.52
C ILE A 256 -20.72 -11.08 14.08
N GLU A 257 -22.06 -11.21 14.03
CA GLU A 257 -22.97 -10.22 14.62
C GLU A 257 -22.71 -10.00 16.12
N LYS A 258 -22.43 -11.08 16.85
CA LYS A 258 -22.06 -11.00 18.26
C LYS A 258 -20.70 -10.33 18.45
N ALA A 259 -19.71 -10.70 17.63
CA ALA A 259 -18.37 -10.14 17.69
C ALA A 259 -18.35 -8.63 17.41
N LEU A 260 -19.22 -8.14 16.52
CA LEU A 260 -19.37 -6.69 16.25
C LEU A 260 -19.78 -5.91 17.50
N LYS A 261 -20.70 -6.45 18.31
CA LYS A 261 -21.12 -5.80 19.58
C LYS A 261 -19.98 -5.71 20.59
N ASP A 262 -19.17 -6.77 20.69
CA ASP A 262 -17.99 -6.80 21.56
C ASP A 262 -16.90 -5.86 21.04
N ALA A 263 -16.75 -5.77 19.72
CA ALA A 263 -15.78 -4.92 19.04
C ALA A 263 -16.11 -3.42 19.23
N ASP A 264 -17.38 -3.02 19.07
CA ASP A 264 -17.85 -1.64 19.31
C ASP A 264 -17.47 -1.13 20.71
N ALA A 265 -17.55 -1.99 21.72
CA ALA A 265 -17.21 -1.64 23.10
C ALA A 265 -15.70 -1.40 23.31
N LEU A 266 -14.85 -1.98 22.45
CA LEU A 266 -13.39 -1.81 22.46
C LEU A 266 -12.99 -0.57 21.63
N SER A 267 -13.53 -0.44 20.41
CA SER A 267 -13.23 0.69 19.53
C SER A 267 -13.72 2.02 20.11
N SER A 268 -14.86 2.04 20.82
CA SER A 268 -15.32 3.24 21.56
C SER A 268 -14.36 3.70 22.66
N LYS A 269 -13.40 2.86 23.07
CA LYS A 269 -12.33 3.18 24.03
C LYS A 269 -10.98 3.45 23.37
N GLY A 270 -10.93 3.46 22.03
CA GLY A 270 -9.71 3.60 21.25
C GLY A 270 -8.89 2.31 21.08
N ASP A 271 -9.40 1.16 21.53
CA ASP A 271 -8.74 -0.14 21.30
C ASP A 271 -9.18 -0.73 19.95
N TYR A 272 -8.70 -0.10 18.87
CA TYR A 272 -9.05 -0.49 17.50
C TYR A 272 -8.50 -1.87 17.12
N TYR A 273 -7.26 -2.18 17.51
CA TYR A 273 -6.66 -3.48 17.22
C TYR A 273 -7.37 -4.61 17.99
N GLY A 274 -7.74 -4.38 19.26
CA GLY A 274 -8.55 -5.31 20.04
C GLY A 274 -9.93 -5.53 19.44
N ALA A 275 -10.59 -4.45 18.99
CA ALA A 275 -11.88 -4.53 18.31
C ALA A 275 -11.82 -5.38 17.03
N VAL A 276 -10.85 -5.11 16.15
CA VAL A 276 -10.63 -5.89 14.93
C VAL A 276 -10.31 -7.35 15.27
N SER A 277 -9.48 -7.61 16.28
CA SER A 277 -9.13 -8.97 16.70
C SER A 277 -10.37 -9.79 17.10
N LYS A 278 -11.39 -9.17 17.71
CA LYS A 278 -12.66 -9.86 18.02
C LYS A 278 -13.40 -10.34 16.78
N ILE A 279 -13.41 -9.52 15.74
CA ILE A 279 -14.04 -9.86 14.45
C ILE A 279 -13.25 -10.99 13.77
N LEU A 280 -11.92 -10.88 13.74
CA LEU A 280 -11.04 -11.89 13.16
C LEU A 280 -11.18 -13.26 13.84
N ASP A 281 -11.41 -13.30 15.15
CA ASP A 281 -11.64 -14.55 15.89
C ASP A 281 -12.99 -15.19 15.56
N ALA A 282 -13.99 -14.41 15.16
CA ALA A 282 -15.29 -14.90 14.73
C ALA A 282 -15.28 -15.39 13.28
N LEU A 283 -14.46 -14.79 12.41
CA LEU A 283 -14.28 -15.21 11.01
C LEU A 283 -13.55 -16.56 10.86
N LYS A 284 -12.79 -16.99 11.88
CA LYS A 284 -12.04 -18.26 11.87
C LYS A 284 -12.88 -19.49 12.23
N LYS A 285 -14.15 -19.32 12.58
CA LYS A 285 -15.05 -20.38 13.06
C LYS A 285 -16.03 -20.79 11.98
#